data_AF-A0AA35WYM2-F1
#
_entry.id   AF-A0AA35WYM2-F1
#
_cell.length_a   1.000
_cell.length_b   1.000
_cell.length_c   1.000
_cell.angle_alpha   90.00
_cell.angle_beta   90.00
_cell.angle_gamma   90.00
#
_symmetry.space_group_name_H-M   'P 1'
#
loop_
_entity.id
_entity.type
_entity.pdbx_description
1 polymer ?
#
loop_
_entity_poly.entity_id
_entity_poly.type
_entity_poly.pdbx_seq_one_letter_code
_entity_poly.pdbx_strand_id
1 'polypeptide(L)'
;MAEQLRRDYKLSDNQFWWAKLRALCSIGDFEELERFSRQKKSPIGYEPFAEMCIQHGNRKEAAKYIPKCAAEERFLLYLKIDDLVRAADIAFQERNIRALEELLVRAGKRPELVEHITSLKDRLEQK
;
A
#
# COMPACT_ATOMS: atom_id res chain seq x y z
N MET A 1 -21.79 41.73 -8.35
CA MET A 1 -21.93 40.43 -9.05
C MET A 1 -20.68 39.57 -8.81
N ALA A 2 -20.54 39.03 -7.61
CA ALA A 2 -19.40 38.17 -7.22
C ALA A 2 -19.87 36.87 -6.54
N GLU A 3 -21.10 36.46 -6.81
CA GLU A 3 -21.74 35.27 -6.22
C GLU A 3 -21.96 34.15 -7.24
N GLN A 4 -21.50 34.34 -8.48
CA GLN A 4 -21.64 33.35 -9.57
C GLN A 4 -20.42 32.44 -9.77
N LEU A 5 -19.29 32.72 -9.12
CA LEU A 5 -18.09 31.86 -9.09
C LEU A 5 -18.13 30.78 -7.98
N ARG A 6 -19.30 30.54 -7.37
CA ARG A 6 -19.52 29.48 -6.38
C ARG A 6 -20.35 28.29 -6.91
N ARG A 7 -20.76 28.32 -8.19
CA ARG A 7 -21.40 27.18 -8.87
C ARG A 7 -20.43 26.30 -9.68
N ASP A 8 -19.13 26.61 -9.64
CA ASP A 8 -18.16 26.13 -10.62
C ASP A 8 -17.35 24.94 -10.09
N TYR A 9 -17.65 23.74 -10.55
CA TYR A 9 -17.17 22.44 -10.04
C TYR A 9 -17.82 21.96 -8.74
N LYS A 10 -18.92 21.21 -8.90
CA LYS A 10 -19.16 20.04 -8.05
C LYS A 10 -17.98 19.06 -8.25
N LEU A 11 -16.84 19.32 -7.60
CA LEU A 11 -15.84 18.28 -7.45
C LEU A 11 -16.50 17.17 -6.65
N SER A 12 -16.84 16.06 -7.30
CA SER A 12 -17.24 14.84 -6.62
C SER A 12 -16.18 14.51 -5.57
N ASP A 13 -16.57 13.94 -4.43
CA ASP A 13 -15.63 13.61 -3.36
C ASP A 13 -14.38 12.89 -3.90
N ASN A 14 -14.53 11.98 -4.85
CA ASN A 14 -13.40 11.31 -5.51
C ASN A 14 -12.35 12.27 -6.10
N GLN A 15 -12.78 13.34 -6.78
CA GLN A 15 -11.89 14.32 -7.40
C GLN A 15 -11.17 15.16 -6.34
N PHE A 16 -11.90 15.58 -5.30
CA PHE A 16 -11.30 16.30 -4.17
C PHE A 16 -10.23 15.46 -3.46
N TRP A 17 -10.51 14.17 -3.24
CA TRP A 17 -9.58 13.23 -2.62
C TRP A 17 -8.33 13.02 -3.47
N TRP A 18 -8.46 12.82 -4.79
CA TRP A 18 -7.31 12.71 -5.69
C TRP A 18 -6.48 13.99 -5.74
N ALA A 19 -7.12 15.15 -5.84
CA ALA A 19 -6.43 16.44 -5.86
C ALA A 19 -5.64 16.66 -4.57
N LYS A 20 -6.25 16.40 -3.41
CA LYS A 20 -5.60 16.56 -2.11
C LYS A 20 -4.48 15.54 -1.89
N LEU A 21 -4.69 14.28 -2.24
CA LEU A 21 -3.65 13.25 -2.20
C LEU A 21 -2.42 13.66 -3.02
N ARG A 22 -2.63 14.07 -4.28
CA ARG A 22 -1.53 14.51 -5.16
C ARG A 22 -0.82 15.74 -4.61
N ALA A 23 -1.58 16.73 -4.12
CA ALA A 23 -1.00 17.93 -3.51
C ALA A 23 -0.13 17.59 -2.29
N LEU A 24 -0.66 16.80 -1.34
CA LEU A 24 0.03 16.39 -0.12
C LEU A 24 1.29 15.58 -0.41
N CYS A 25 1.21 14.62 -1.33
CA CYS A 25 2.39 13.85 -1.73
C CYS A 25 3.43 14.73 -2.43
N SER A 26 3.00 15.64 -3.31
CA SER A 26 3.90 16.53 -4.04
C SER A 26 4.68 17.48 -3.12
N ILE A 27 4.09 17.91 -2.00
CA ILE A 27 4.78 18.73 -0.98
C ILE A 27 5.51 17.86 0.06
N GLY A 28 5.34 16.54 0.03
CA GLY A 28 5.94 15.61 0.99
C GLY A 28 5.30 15.62 2.38
N ASP A 29 4.09 16.16 2.52
CA ASP A 29 3.40 16.29 3.81
C ASP A 29 2.60 15.01 4.13
N PHE A 30 3.34 13.96 4.46
CA PHE A 30 2.79 12.64 4.75
C PHE A 30 2.07 12.58 6.11
N GLU A 31 2.40 13.45 7.06
CA GLU A 31 1.67 13.55 8.34
C GLU A 31 0.24 14.04 8.12
N GLU A 32 0.07 15.10 7.32
CA GLU A 32 -1.26 15.59 6.98
C GLU A 32 -2.01 14.58 6.09
N LEU A 33 -1.30 13.82 5.24
CA LEU A 33 -1.89 12.71 4.50
C LEU A 33 -2.45 11.62 5.42
N GLU A 34 -1.72 11.27 6.49
CA GLU A 34 -2.17 10.32 7.49
C GLU A 34 -3.43 10.83 8.19
N ARG A 35 -3.42 12.08 8.64
CA ARG A 35 -4.59 12.74 9.24
C ARG A 35 -5.79 12.74 8.29
N PHE A 36 -5.57 13.09 7.03
CA PHE A 36 -6.60 13.12 6.00
C PHE A 36 -7.22 11.73 5.78
N SER A 37 -6.38 10.68 5.75
CA SER A 37 -6.83 9.29 5.61
C SER A 37 -7.68 8.79 6.79
N ARG A 38 -7.53 9.39 7.98
CA ARG A 38 -8.24 9.01 9.20
C ARG A 38 -9.53 9.83 9.41
N GLN A 39 -9.64 11.01 8.82
CA GLN A 39 -10.80 11.89 9.00
C GLN A 39 -12.10 11.29 8.43
N LYS A 40 -12.01 10.67 7.25
CA LYS A 40 -13.18 10.13 6.54
C LYS A 40 -12.79 8.86 5.79
N LYS A 41 -13.76 7.99 5.54
CA LYS A 41 -13.56 6.82 4.67
C LYS A 41 -13.26 7.31 3.27
N SER A 42 -12.07 6.98 2.76
CA SER A 42 -11.65 7.34 1.40
C SER A 42 -12.58 6.72 0.37
N PRO A 43 -13.25 7.51 -0.49
CA PRO A 43 -14.09 6.98 -1.56
C PRO A 43 -13.25 6.50 -2.76
N ILE A 44 -11.96 6.86 -2.81
CA ILE A 44 -10.99 6.37 -3.80
C ILE A 44 -10.24 5.11 -3.33
N GLY A 45 -10.50 4.62 -2.12
CA GLY A 45 -9.73 3.53 -1.50
C GLY A 45 -8.40 3.98 -0.90
N TYR A 46 -7.58 3.01 -0.49
CA TYR A 46 -6.25 3.23 0.12
C TYR A 46 -5.09 2.80 -0.78
N GLU A 47 -5.37 2.07 -1.86
CA GLU A 47 -4.40 1.72 -2.90
C GLU A 47 -3.69 2.96 -3.48
N PRO A 48 -4.41 4.04 -3.90
CA PRO A 48 -3.73 5.23 -4.42
C PRO A 48 -2.91 5.97 -3.36
N PHE A 49 -3.27 5.86 -2.07
CA PHE A 49 -2.44 6.39 -0.98
C PHE A 49 -1.11 5.65 -0.89
N ALA A 50 -1.15 4.32 -0.93
CA ALA A 50 0.05 3.50 -0.91
C ALA A 50 0.92 3.81 -2.14
N GLU A 51 0.36 3.77 -3.36
CA GLU A 51 1.12 4.02 -4.59
C GLU A 51 1.77 5.41 -4.60
N MET A 52 1.05 6.45 -4.24
CA MET A 52 1.60 7.81 -4.21
C MET A 52 2.73 7.93 -3.20
N CYS A 53 2.61 7.31 -2.02
CA CYS A 53 3.70 7.27 -1.04
C CYS A 53 4.93 6.53 -1.58
N ILE A 54 4.75 5.44 -2.33
CA ILE A 54 5.84 4.70 -2.99
C ILE A 54 6.52 5.57 -4.05
N GLN A 55 5.75 6.24 -4.91
CA GLN A 55 6.26 7.12 -5.95
C GLN A 55 7.09 8.29 -5.39
N HIS A 56 6.70 8.80 -4.22
CA HIS A 56 7.42 9.87 -3.53
C HIS A 56 8.52 9.36 -2.60
N GLY A 57 8.86 8.06 -2.65
CA GLY A 57 9.97 7.45 -1.92
C GLY A 57 9.68 7.14 -0.44
N ASN A 58 8.47 7.41 0.06
CA ASN A 58 8.09 7.15 1.45
C ASN A 58 7.47 5.75 1.63
N ARG A 59 8.33 4.74 1.56
CA ARG A 59 7.95 3.33 1.76
C ARG A 59 7.36 3.03 3.14
N LYS A 60 7.83 3.75 4.18
CA LYS A 60 7.33 3.57 5.56
C LYS A 60 5.87 3.98 5.68
N GLU A 61 5.52 5.12 5.06
CA GLU A 61 4.14 5.58 5.08
C GLU A 61 3.24 4.71 4.20
N ALA A 62 3.71 4.30 3.02
CA ALA A 62 3.01 3.37 2.16
C ALA A 62 2.59 2.10 2.92
N ALA A 63 3.51 1.51 3.69
CA ALA A 63 3.27 0.30 4.47
C ALA A 63 2.14 0.41 5.51
N LYS A 64 1.73 1.62 5.91
CA LYS A 64 0.56 1.84 6.79
C LYS A 64 -0.77 1.73 6.04
N TYR A 65 -0.78 2.04 4.75
CA TYR A 65 -1.98 2.02 3.91
C TYR A 65 -2.20 0.67 3.24
N ILE A 66 -1.13 -0.06 2.93
CA ILE A 66 -1.18 -1.41 2.33
C ILE A 66 -2.15 -2.35 3.06
N PRO A 67 -2.12 -2.54 4.39
CA PRO A 67 -3.06 -3.45 5.06
C PRO A 67 -4.54 -3.05 4.95
N LYS A 68 -4.84 -1.81 4.53
CA LYS A 68 -6.20 -1.32 4.27
C LYS A 68 -6.66 -1.53 2.82
N CYS A 69 -5.76 -1.95 1.93
CA CYS A 69 -6.04 -2.24 0.51
C CYS A 69 -6.64 -3.65 0.34
N ALA A 70 -7.07 -4.01 -0.86
CA ALA A 70 -7.54 -5.35 -1.19
C ALA A 70 -6.40 -6.38 -1.06
N ALA A 71 -6.70 -7.62 -0.67
CA ALA A 71 -5.68 -8.65 -0.38
C ALA A 71 -4.75 -8.91 -1.58
N GLU A 72 -5.33 -9.00 -2.78
CA GLU A 72 -4.62 -9.23 -4.06
C GLU A 72 -3.57 -8.15 -4.34
N GLU A 73 -3.88 -6.90 -3.96
CA GLU A 73 -2.99 -5.76 -4.19
C GLU A 73 -1.96 -5.58 -3.09
N ARG A 74 -2.25 -6.07 -1.87
CA ARG A 74 -1.30 -5.98 -0.74
C ARG A 74 0.02 -6.63 -1.09
N PHE A 75 -0.02 -7.81 -1.70
CA PHE A 75 1.17 -8.53 -2.12
C PHE A 75 1.99 -7.70 -3.11
N LEU A 76 1.36 -7.17 -4.16
CA LEU A 76 2.00 -6.33 -5.16
C LEU A 76 2.58 -5.03 -4.57
N LEU A 77 1.87 -4.39 -3.64
CA LEU A 77 2.35 -3.17 -2.99
C LEU A 77 3.54 -3.45 -2.05
N TYR A 78 3.53 -4.56 -1.31
CA TYR A 78 4.68 -4.97 -0.49
C TYR A 78 5.91 -5.29 -1.35
N LEU A 79 5.71 -5.94 -2.51
CA LEU A 79 6.77 -6.13 -3.50
C LEU A 79 7.31 -4.80 -4.03
N LYS A 80 6.45 -3.81 -4.30
CA LYS A 80 6.87 -2.47 -4.74
C LYS A 80 7.72 -1.73 -3.71
N ILE A 81 7.53 -1.97 -2.40
CA ILE A 81 8.35 -1.36 -1.34
C ILE A 81 9.59 -2.17 -0.94
N ASP A 82 9.85 -3.30 -1.60
CA ASP A 82 10.90 -4.28 -1.26
C ASP A 82 10.74 -4.90 0.15
N ASP A 83 9.53 -4.87 0.70
CA ASP A 83 9.23 -5.43 2.04
C ASP A 83 8.79 -6.89 1.90
N LEU A 84 9.80 -7.75 1.66
CA LEU A 84 9.61 -9.18 1.42
C LEU A 84 9.07 -9.92 2.65
N VAL A 85 9.36 -9.44 3.87
CA VAL A 85 8.87 -10.06 5.12
C VAL A 85 7.35 -9.98 5.17
N ARG A 86 6.80 -8.78 4.96
CA ARG A 86 5.35 -8.58 4.96
C ARG A 86 4.68 -9.22 3.76
N ALA A 87 5.33 -9.19 2.59
CA ALA A 87 4.84 -9.90 1.41
C ALA A 87 4.70 -11.41 1.69
N ALA A 88 5.65 -12.01 2.41
CA ALA A 88 5.61 -13.42 2.80
C ALA A 88 4.47 -13.73 3.76
N ASP A 89 4.18 -12.87 4.73
CA ASP A 89 3.04 -13.04 5.63
C ASP A 89 1.71 -13.02 4.86
N ILE A 90 1.56 -12.11 3.90
CA ILE A 90 0.37 -12.06 3.03
C ILE A 90 0.27 -13.34 2.18
N ALA A 91 1.36 -13.76 1.54
CA ALA A 91 1.36 -14.99 0.75
C ALA A 91 1.03 -16.23 1.61
N PHE A 92 1.48 -16.25 2.87
CA PHE A 92 1.14 -17.27 3.84
C PHE A 92 -0.36 -17.26 4.20
N GLN A 93 -0.93 -16.07 4.45
CA GLN A 93 -2.36 -15.90 4.71
C GLN A 93 -3.22 -16.37 3.54
N GLU A 94 -2.80 -16.08 2.30
CA GLU A 94 -3.49 -16.53 1.09
C GLU A 94 -3.19 -17.99 0.73
N ARG A 95 -2.33 -18.68 1.50
CA ARG A 95 -1.86 -20.05 1.24
C ARG A 95 -1.27 -20.22 -0.16
N ASN A 96 -0.66 -19.16 -0.68
CA ASN A 96 -0.11 -19.13 -2.03
C ASN A 96 1.37 -19.55 -1.99
N ILE A 97 1.60 -20.86 -2.09
CA ILE A 97 2.95 -21.44 -2.07
C ILE A 97 3.81 -20.87 -3.22
N ARG A 98 3.22 -20.65 -4.40
CA ARG A 98 3.95 -20.10 -5.56
C ARG A 98 4.49 -18.69 -5.28
N ALA A 99 3.70 -17.86 -4.60
CA ALA A 99 4.14 -16.51 -4.22
C ALA A 99 5.29 -16.56 -3.19
N LEU A 100 5.26 -17.50 -2.24
CA LEU A 100 6.38 -17.72 -1.31
C LEU A 100 7.65 -18.18 -2.04
N GLU A 101 7.53 -19.04 -3.04
CA GLU A 101 8.67 -19.48 -3.86
C GLU A 101 9.27 -18.34 -4.69
N GLU A 102 8.43 -17.48 -5.29
CA GLU A 102 8.90 -16.27 -5.98
C GLU A 102 9.65 -15.34 -5.00
N LEU A 103 9.11 -15.15 -3.79
CA LEU A 103 9.77 -14.37 -2.74
C LEU A 103 11.09 -14.98 -2.29
N LEU A 104 11.24 -16.31 -2.26
CA LEU A 104 12.52 -16.97 -1.94
C LEU A 104 13.58 -16.69 -3.00
N VAL A 105 13.21 -16.80 -4.28
CA VAL A 105 14.11 -16.46 -5.40
C VAL A 105 14.54 -14.99 -5.30
N ARG A 106 13.61 -14.10 -4.92
CA ARG A 106 13.86 -12.67 -4.76
C ARG A 106 14.65 -12.32 -3.49
N ALA A 107 14.44 -13.05 -2.40
CA ALA A 107 15.16 -12.91 -1.13
C ALA A 107 16.63 -13.27 -1.28
N GLY A 108 16.94 -14.24 -2.17
CA GLY A 108 18.28 -14.53 -2.66
C GLY A 108 19.34 -14.56 -1.56
N LYS A 109 20.17 -13.50 -1.46
CA LYS A 109 21.32 -13.38 -0.55
C LYS A 109 20.98 -12.91 0.88
N ARG A 110 19.71 -12.77 1.25
CA ARG A 110 19.30 -12.42 2.62
C ARG A 110 18.93 -13.69 3.38
N PRO A 111 19.88 -14.36 4.08
CA PRO A 111 19.64 -15.66 4.70
C PRO A 111 18.51 -15.61 5.74
N GLU A 112 18.43 -14.53 6.51
CA GLU A 112 17.35 -14.25 7.47
C GLU A 112 15.94 -14.30 6.86
N LEU A 113 15.79 -13.75 5.66
CA LEU A 113 14.53 -13.71 4.92
C LEU A 113 14.21 -15.06 4.31
N VAL A 114 15.22 -15.75 3.77
CA VAL A 114 15.08 -17.09 3.21
C VAL A 114 14.62 -18.07 4.29
N GLU A 115 15.24 -18.03 5.48
CA GLU A 115 14.82 -18.86 6.62
C GLU A 115 13.37 -18.57 7.01
N HIS A 116 13.01 -17.28 7.11
CA HIS A 116 11.66 -16.87 7.48
C HIS A 116 10.62 -17.39 6.48
N ILE A 117 10.82 -17.15 5.17
CA ILE A 117 9.89 -17.58 4.13
C ILE A 117 9.82 -19.11 4.05
N THR A 118 10.94 -19.81 4.21
CA THR A 118 10.98 -21.29 4.23
C THR A 118 10.19 -21.84 5.42
N SER A 119 10.32 -21.24 6.60
CA SER A 119 9.55 -21.64 7.78
C SER A 119 8.04 -21.43 7.62
N LEU A 120 7.64 -20.36 6.92
CA LEU A 120 6.24 -20.11 6.57
C LEU A 120 5.73 -21.14 5.56
N LYS A 121 6.55 -21.51 4.57
CA LYS A 121 6.22 -22.54 3.58
C LYS A 121 6.02 -23.92 4.23
N ASP A 122 6.96 -24.37 5.06
CA ASP A 122 6.86 -25.66 5.76
C ASP A 122 5.58 -25.76 6.61
N ARG A 123 5.21 -24.68 7.29
CA ARG A 123 3.95 -24.59 8.05
C ARG A 123 2.68 -24.75 7.20
N LEU A 124 2.73 -24.40 5.92
CA LEU A 124 1.61 -24.63 4.99
C LEU A 124 1.60 -26.05 4.45
N GLU A 125 2.77 -26.66 4.26
CA GLU A 125 2.88 -28.03 3.73
C GLU A 125 2.57 -29.10 4.78
N GLN A 126 2.77 -28.82 6.07
CA GLN A 126 2.45 -29.73 7.18
C GLN A 126 0.96 -29.74 7.59
N LYS A 127 0.09 -29.01 6.89
CA LYS A 127 -1.34 -28.85 7.23
C LYS A 127 -2.25 -29.32 6.12
#